data_AF-A0A348V4B5-F1
#
_entry.id   AF-A0A348V4B5-F1
#
_cell.length_a   1.000
_cell.length_b   1.000
_cell.length_c   1.000
_cell.angle_alpha   90.00
_cell.angle_beta   90.00
_cell.angle_gamma   90.00
#
_symmetry.space_group_name_H-M   'P 1'
#
loop_
_entity.id
_entity.type
_entity.pdbx_description
1 polymer ?
#
loop_
_entity_poly.entity_id
_entity_poly.type
_entity_poly.pdbx_seq_one_letter_code
_entity_poly.pdbx_strand_id
1 'polypeptide(L)'
;SVLEPEKPSERTTEQFEKLKESNRKLFEANRLLQEELTRKARSEQTFAPIQQPQVPLAPAPSMEQFTVVDPVSGERYVDEKKLASALADATQRATRAETAVQSYIRRQDVLDEEKQTREAYASHPEINPSSEKFDAEVSRRTRALLLDSMMNPQDYGGTQLSFKDAADEAKKQTSGQAKVLEEKTQQVIESKEQATASATGVSGETAQQISGSREGELDQLRYQTRFGRGDDPVWAVAKRLTKVPHTGTPTSSET
;
A
#
# COMPACT_ATOMS: atom_id res chain seq x y z
N SER A 1 -71.29 39.44 -12.60
CA SER A 1 -71.33 38.06 -12.11
C SER A 1 -70.02 37.39 -12.45
N VAL A 2 -69.15 37.22 -11.47
CA VAL A 2 -67.86 36.53 -11.64
C VAL A 2 -68.10 35.08 -11.23
N LEU A 3 -68.02 34.15 -12.18
CA LEU A 3 -68.15 32.72 -11.97
C LEU A 3 -66.88 32.21 -11.28
N GLU A 4 -67.01 31.80 -10.01
CA GLU A 4 -65.97 31.03 -9.33
C GLU A 4 -65.87 29.63 -9.98
N PRO A 5 -64.65 29.11 -10.22
CA PRO A 5 -64.47 27.82 -10.87
C PRO A 5 -64.92 26.69 -9.95
N GLU A 6 -65.77 25.82 -10.48
CA GLU A 6 -66.28 24.63 -9.80
C GLU A 6 -65.14 23.76 -9.27
N LYS A 7 -65.23 23.40 -7.99
CA LYS A 7 -64.30 22.47 -7.35
C LYS A 7 -64.38 21.10 -8.05
N PRO A 8 -63.27 20.51 -8.50
CA PRO A 8 -63.29 19.21 -9.16
C PRO A 8 -63.80 18.15 -8.20
N SER A 9 -64.62 17.22 -8.73
CA SER A 9 -65.08 16.02 -8.03
C SER A 9 -63.91 15.26 -7.39
N GLU A 10 -64.11 14.67 -6.21
CA GLU A 10 -63.10 13.87 -5.50
C GLU A 10 -62.48 12.76 -6.38
N ARG A 11 -63.28 12.22 -7.31
CA ARG A 11 -62.82 11.21 -8.29
C ARG A 11 -61.80 11.79 -9.29
N THR A 12 -61.95 13.04 -9.68
CA THR A 12 -61.00 13.75 -10.55
C THR A 12 -59.72 14.14 -9.80
N THR A 13 -59.79 14.46 -8.50
CA THR A 13 -58.59 14.75 -7.70
C THR A 13 -57.76 13.49 -7.47
N GLU A 14 -58.39 12.34 -7.21
CA GLU A 14 -57.66 11.06 -7.11
C GLU A 14 -56.98 10.65 -8.41
N GLN A 15 -57.62 10.86 -9.56
CA GLN A 15 -57.00 10.58 -10.85
C GLN A 15 -55.84 11.52 -11.14
N PHE A 16 -55.95 12.79 -10.75
CA PHE A 16 -54.87 13.76 -10.89
C PHE A 16 -53.66 13.41 -10.02
N GLU A 17 -53.88 12.99 -8.76
CA GLU A 17 -52.81 12.53 -7.88
C GLU A 17 -52.15 11.25 -8.41
N LYS A 18 -52.92 10.29 -8.95
CA LYS A 18 -52.36 9.10 -9.63
C LYS A 18 -51.49 9.47 -10.84
N LEU A 19 -51.94 10.43 -11.65
CA LEU A 19 -51.17 10.95 -12.79
C LEU A 19 -49.89 11.65 -12.35
N LYS A 20 -49.96 12.43 -11.27
CA LYS A 20 -48.81 13.14 -10.69
C LYS A 20 -47.79 12.16 -10.12
N GLU A 21 -48.24 11.12 -9.42
CA GLU A 21 -47.39 10.06 -8.90
C GLU A 21 -46.78 9.22 -10.03
N SER A 22 -47.54 8.92 -11.09
CA SER A 22 -47.04 8.21 -12.28
C SER A 22 -45.99 9.03 -13.03
N ASN A 23 -46.23 10.32 -13.25
CA ASN A 23 -45.25 11.22 -13.87
C ASN A 23 -43.99 11.36 -13.01
N ARG A 24 -44.12 11.42 -11.69
CA ARG A 24 -42.98 11.43 -10.78
C ARG A 24 -42.16 10.14 -10.89
N LYS A 25 -42.81 8.97 -10.89
CA LYS A 25 -42.14 7.68 -11.07
C LYS A 25 -41.43 7.59 -12.43
N LEU A 26 -42.05 8.08 -13.50
CA LEU A 26 -41.43 8.14 -14.83
C LEU A 26 -40.23 9.09 -14.87
N PHE A 27 -40.28 10.21 -14.15
CA PHE A 27 -39.16 11.13 -14.05
C PHE A 27 -37.99 10.52 -13.29
N GLU A 28 -38.25 9.87 -12.15
CA GLU A 28 -37.23 9.17 -11.37
C GLU A 28 -36.61 8.02 -12.17
N ALA A 29 -37.42 7.23 -12.90
CA ALA A 29 -36.93 6.18 -13.77
C ALA A 29 -36.07 6.70 -14.93
N ASN A 30 -36.46 7.79 -15.58
CA ASN A 30 -35.65 8.43 -16.62
C ASN A 30 -34.33 8.97 -16.07
N ARG A 31 -34.34 9.56 -14.88
CA ARG A 31 -33.12 10.06 -14.24
C ARG A 31 -32.15 8.91 -13.95
N LEU A 32 -32.66 7.81 -13.40
CA LEU A 32 -31.87 6.62 -13.10
C LEU A 32 -31.30 6.00 -14.39
N LEU A 33 -32.10 5.93 -15.46
CA LEU A 33 -31.63 5.47 -16.77
C LEU A 33 -30.52 6.36 -17.34
N GLN A 34 -30.61 7.68 -17.18
CA GLN A 34 -29.55 8.61 -17.59
C GLN A 34 -28.28 8.42 -16.76
N GLU A 35 -28.41 8.22 -15.45
CA GLU A 35 -27.28 7.90 -14.57
C GLU A 35 -26.63 6.56 -14.97
N GLU A 36 -27.41 5.54 -15.36
CA GLU A 36 -26.89 4.28 -15.88
C GLU A 36 -26.22 4.43 -17.25
N LEU A 37 -26.82 5.18 -18.18
CA LEU A 37 -26.23 5.45 -19.49
C LEU A 37 -24.91 6.21 -19.36
N THR A 38 -24.85 7.20 -18.47
CA THR A 38 -23.61 7.94 -18.21
C THR A 38 -22.57 7.08 -17.50
N ARG A 39 -22.98 6.19 -16.58
CA ARG A 39 -22.09 5.19 -15.98
C ARG A 39 -21.57 4.20 -17.01
N LYS A 40 -22.43 3.70 -17.91
CA LYS A 40 -22.06 2.81 -19.03
C LYS A 40 -21.11 3.50 -19.99
N ALA A 41 -21.41 4.73 -20.41
CA ALA A 41 -20.54 5.51 -21.29
C ALA A 41 -19.17 5.79 -20.65
N ARG A 42 -19.13 6.08 -19.34
CA ARG A 42 -17.86 6.20 -18.60
C ARG A 42 -17.12 4.87 -18.55
N SER A 43 -17.80 3.76 -18.23
CA SER A 43 -17.16 2.45 -18.25
C SER A 43 -16.70 2.07 -19.66
N GLU A 44 -17.43 2.38 -20.72
CA GLU A 44 -17.03 2.14 -22.11
C GLU A 44 -15.91 3.08 -22.58
N GLN A 45 -15.69 4.22 -21.92
CA GLN A 45 -14.52 5.07 -22.16
C GLN A 45 -13.29 4.58 -21.38
N THR A 46 -13.46 4.12 -20.14
CA THR A 46 -12.36 3.57 -19.32
C THR A 46 -11.96 2.16 -19.80
N PHE A 47 -12.94 1.36 -20.20
CA PHE A 47 -12.82 0.10 -20.93
C PHE A 47 -13.11 0.32 -22.40
N ALA A 48 -12.74 1.47 -22.97
CA ALA A 48 -12.53 1.44 -24.41
C ALA A 48 -11.40 0.43 -24.55
N PRO A 49 -11.63 -0.81 -25.07
CA PRO A 49 -10.51 -1.45 -25.66
C PRO A 49 -10.01 -0.39 -26.62
N ILE A 50 -8.70 -0.20 -26.69
CA ILE A 50 -8.08 0.23 -27.93
C ILE A 50 -9.00 -0.36 -29.00
N GLN A 51 -9.65 0.47 -29.82
CA GLN A 51 -10.11 -0.04 -31.10
C GLN A 51 -8.80 -0.50 -31.73
N GLN A 52 -8.35 -1.70 -31.34
CA GLN A 52 -7.53 -2.54 -32.12
C GLN A 52 -8.38 -2.52 -33.38
N PRO A 53 -7.90 -1.90 -34.48
CA PRO A 53 -8.56 -2.12 -35.75
C PRO A 53 -8.75 -3.62 -35.75
N GLN A 54 -10.01 -4.11 -35.74
CA GLN A 54 -10.30 -5.53 -35.55
C GLN A 54 -9.34 -6.22 -36.49
N VAL A 55 -8.27 -6.81 -35.97
CA VAL A 55 -7.27 -7.37 -36.85
C VAL A 55 -8.07 -8.52 -37.38
N PRO A 56 -8.48 -8.49 -38.66
CA PRO A 56 -9.39 -9.50 -39.17
C PRO A 56 -8.71 -10.80 -38.78
N LEU A 57 -9.44 -11.64 -38.04
CA LEU A 57 -8.94 -12.89 -37.50
C LEU A 57 -8.47 -13.67 -38.73
N ALA A 58 -7.20 -13.51 -39.09
CA ALA A 58 -6.71 -14.00 -40.34
C ALA A 58 -6.86 -15.51 -40.21
N PRO A 59 -7.64 -16.16 -41.08
CA PRO A 59 -7.79 -17.59 -41.00
C PRO A 59 -6.40 -18.20 -40.93
N ALA A 60 -6.21 -19.16 -40.01
CA ALA A 60 -4.92 -19.82 -39.85
C ALA A 60 -4.41 -20.23 -41.25
N PRO A 61 -3.14 -19.93 -41.60
CA PRO A 61 -2.64 -20.17 -42.93
C PRO A 61 -2.80 -21.66 -43.27
N SER A 62 -3.53 -21.95 -44.35
CA SER A 62 -3.80 -23.32 -44.77
C SER A 62 -2.50 -23.98 -45.22
N MET A 63 -2.28 -25.24 -44.86
CA MET A 63 -1.06 -26.00 -45.20
C MET A 63 -0.72 -25.99 -46.70
N GLU A 64 -1.73 -25.85 -47.57
CA GLU A 64 -1.56 -25.77 -49.03
C GLU A 64 -0.74 -24.55 -49.49
N GLN A 65 -0.69 -23.48 -48.69
CA GLN A 65 0.10 -22.27 -49.00
C GLN A 65 1.61 -22.50 -48.87
N PHE A 66 2.00 -23.55 -48.15
CA PHE A 66 3.39 -23.93 -47.93
C PHE A 66 3.83 -25.09 -48.82
N THR A 67 2.94 -25.65 -49.65
CA THR A 67 3.29 -26.74 -50.56
C THR A 67 3.49 -26.25 -51.99
N VAL A 68 4.62 -26.61 -52.60
CA VAL A 68 4.91 -26.39 -54.02
C VAL A 68 4.84 -27.74 -54.74
N VAL A 69 4.08 -27.78 -55.83
CA VAL A 69 4.00 -28.97 -56.70
C VAL A 69 5.14 -28.88 -57.71
N ASP A 70 6.00 -29.89 -57.75
CA ASP A 70 7.02 -29.99 -58.79
C ASP A 70 6.34 -30.28 -60.14
N PRO A 71 6.53 -29.43 -61.18
CA PRO A 71 5.87 -29.57 -62.47
C PRO A 71 6.28 -30.84 -63.25
N VAL A 72 7.40 -31.49 -62.88
CA VAL A 72 7.91 -32.67 -63.60
C VAL A 72 7.50 -33.97 -62.93
N SER A 73 7.55 -34.05 -61.61
CA SER A 73 7.22 -35.26 -60.84
C SER A 73 5.78 -35.30 -60.32
N GLY A 74 5.11 -34.15 -60.21
CA GLY A 74 3.80 -34.02 -59.57
C GLY A 74 3.83 -34.21 -58.05
N GLU A 75 5.01 -34.40 -57.46
CA GLU A 75 5.18 -34.54 -56.02
C GLU A 75 5.01 -33.18 -55.33
N ARG A 76 4.38 -33.21 -54.14
CA ARG A 76 4.17 -32.02 -53.31
C ARG A 76 5.30 -31.90 -52.30
N TYR A 77 6.07 -30.82 -52.39
CA TYR A 77 7.14 -30.52 -51.44
C TYR A 77 6.75 -29.33 -50.55
N VAL A 78 7.23 -29.32 -49.32
CA VAL A 78 7.06 -28.18 -48.41
C VAL A 78 8.13 -27.14 -48.73
N ASP A 79 7.72 -25.90 -48.97
CA ASP A 79 8.61 -24.75 -49.14
C ASP A 79 9.10 -24.30 -47.76
N GLU A 80 10.23 -24.87 -47.33
CA GLU A 80 10.86 -24.59 -46.03
C GLU A 80 11.15 -23.10 -45.83
N LYS A 81 11.47 -22.36 -46.90
CA LYS A 81 11.78 -20.93 -46.80
C LYS A 81 10.53 -20.10 -46.49
N LYS A 82 9.41 -20.38 -47.16
CA LYS A 82 8.12 -19.73 -46.88
C LYS A 82 7.59 -20.09 -45.49
N LEU A 83 7.78 -21.35 -45.08
CA LEU A 83 7.40 -21.78 -43.73
C LEU A 83 8.23 -21.04 -42.67
N ALA A 84 9.55 -20.98 -42.84
CA ALA A 84 10.45 -20.27 -41.94
C ALA A 84 10.14 -18.77 -41.85
N SER A 85 9.84 -18.11 -42.97
CA SER A 85 9.47 -16.68 -42.96
C SER A 85 8.13 -16.45 -42.27
N ALA A 86 7.11 -17.29 -42.54
CA ALA A 86 5.81 -17.18 -41.89
C ALA A 86 5.90 -17.41 -40.38
N LEU A 87 6.76 -18.35 -39.94
CA LEU A 87 7.00 -18.61 -38.53
C LEU A 87 7.73 -17.44 -37.85
N ALA A 88 8.71 -16.83 -38.53
CA ALA A 88 9.38 -15.63 -38.05
C ALA A 88 8.41 -14.44 -37.91
N ASP A 89 7.56 -14.21 -38.91
CA ASP A 89 6.53 -13.17 -38.88
C ASP A 89 5.50 -13.40 -37.76
N ALA A 90 5.06 -14.65 -37.58
CA ALA A 90 4.15 -15.03 -36.49
C ALA A 90 4.78 -14.76 -35.12
N THR A 91 6.04 -15.16 -34.93
CA THR A 91 6.79 -14.90 -33.69
C THR A 91 6.97 -13.41 -33.45
N GLN A 92 7.25 -12.63 -34.49
CA GLN A 92 7.36 -11.18 -34.38
C GLN A 92 6.03 -10.52 -34.02
N ARG A 93 4.90 -11.01 -34.56
CA ARG A 93 3.57 -10.52 -34.19
C ARG A 93 3.22 -10.88 -32.74
N ALA A 94 3.53 -12.10 -32.32
CA ALA A 94 3.30 -12.56 -30.95
C ALA A 94 4.06 -11.68 -29.94
N THR A 95 5.36 -11.46 -30.17
CA THR A 95 6.19 -10.60 -29.30
C THR A 95 5.70 -9.14 -29.26
N ARG A 96 5.25 -8.58 -30.39
CA ARG A 96 4.61 -7.25 -30.42
C ARG A 96 3.30 -7.20 -29.64
N ALA A 97 2.49 -8.26 -29.72
CA ALA A 97 1.25 -8.34 -28.96
C ALA A 97 1.52 -8.47 -27.46
N GLU A 98 2.47 -9.33 -27.05
CA GLU A 98 2.89 -9.49 -25.66
C GLU A 98 3.41 -8.18 -25.06
N THR A 99 4.28 -7.49 -25.78
CA THR A 99 4.80 -6.18 -25.34
C THR A 99 3.69 -5.12 -25.24
N ALA A 100 2.73 -5.10 -26.16
CA ALA A 100 1.58 -4.21 -26.09
C ALA A 100 0.71 -4.51 -24.85
N VAL A 101 0.43 -5.79 -24.58
CA VAL A 101 -0.35 -6.23 -23.41
C VAL A 101 0.38 -5.87 -22.11
N GLN A 102 1.68 -6.14 -22.01
CA GLN A 102 2.47 -5.76 -20.84
C GLN A 102 2.48 -4.25 -20.62
N SER A 103 2.61 -3.45 -21.69
CA SER A 103 2.57 -2.00 -21.58
C SER A 103 1.21 -1.48 -21.11
N TYR A 104 0.12 -2.15 -21.51
CA TYR A 104 -1.24 -1.83 -21.09
C TYR A 104 -1.44 -2.13 -19.61
N ILE A 105 -1.05 -3.33 -19.15
CA ILE A 105 -1.14 -3.73 -17.75
C ILE A 105 -0.42 -2.71 -16.87
N ARG A 106 0.82 -2.34 -17.22
CA ARG A 106 1.59 -1.33 -16.46
C ARG A 106 0.90 0.03 -16.41
N ARG A 107 0.27 0.48 -17.50
CA ARG A 107 -0.48 1.75 -17.51
C ARG A 107 -1.70 1.67 -16.61
N GLN A 108 -2.40 0.54 -16.61
CA GLN A 108 -3.57 0.33 -15.78
C GLN A 108 -3.18 0.32 -14.29
N ASP A 109 -2.11 -0.37 -13.93
CA ASP A 109 -1.59 -0.41 -12.56
C ASP A 109 -1.28 1.00 -12.04
N VAL A 110 -0.60 1.83 -12.85
CA VAL A 110 -0.29 3.23 -12.48
C VAL A 110 -1.56 4.06 -12.27
N LEU A 111 -2.56 3.91 -13.14
CA LEU A 111 -3.83 4.65 -12.99
C LEU A 111 -4.59 4.23 -11.73
N ASP A 112 -4.57 2.94 -11.40
CA ASP A 112 -5.21 2.41 -10.21
C ASP A 112 -4.46 2.86 -8.93
N GLU A 113 -3.13 2.87 -8.95
CA GLU A 113 -2.30 3.44 -7.88
C GLU A 113 -2.56 4.94 -7.67
N GLU A 114 -2.63 5.74 -8.74
CA GLU A 114 -2.94 7.17 -8.66
C GLU A 114 -4.33 7.42 -8.07
N LYS A 115 -5.31 6.60 -8.46
CA LYS A 115 -6.67 6.69 -7.93
C LYS A 115 -6.70 6.37 -6.43
N GLN A 116 -6.08 5.28 -6.01
CA GLN A 116 -5.97 4.92 -4.58
C GLN A 116 -5.24 6.00 -3.77
N THR A 117 -4.17 6.55 -4.33
CA THR A 117 -3.38 7.61 -3.71
C THR A 117 -4.22 8.88 -3.54
N ARG A 118 -4.96 9.28 -4.57
CA ARG A 118 -5.86 10.44 -4.52
C ARG A 118 -6.97 10.25 -3.49
N GLU A 119 -7.58 9.07 -3.43
CA GLU A 119 -8.62 8.75 -2.46
C GLU A 119 -8.09 8.79 -1.02
N ALA A 120 -6.91 8.21 -0.79
CA ALA A 120 -6.28 8.24 0.53
C ALA A 120 -5.85 9.66 0.95
N TYR A 121 -5.32 10.48 0.03
CA TYR A 121 -4.95 11.87 0.34
C TYR A 121 -6.18 12.75 0.60
N ALA A 122 -7.32 12.43 -0.02
CA ALA A 122 -8.57 13.11 0.26
C ALA A 122 -9.12 12.79 1.67
N SER A 123 -8.99 11.54 2.13
CA SER A 123 -9.44 11.15 3.48
C SER A 123 -8.41 11.42 4.58
N HIS A 124 -7.12 11.33 4.26
CA HIS A 124 -5.97 11.52 5.15
C HIS A 124 -5.03 12.58 4.57
N PRO A 125 -5.34 13.89 4.73
CA PRO A 125 -4.45 14.95 4.30
C PRO A 125 -3.10 14.92 5.03
N GLU A 126 -3.01 14.26 6.19
CA GLU A 126 -1.77 14.09 6.95
C GLU A 126 -0.71 13.21 6.28
N ILE A 127 -1.06 12.32 5.36
CA ILE A 127 -0.07 11.49 4.66
C ILE A 127 0.42 12.13 3.35
N ASN A 128 -0.21 13.21 2.90
CA ASN A 128 0.12 13.90 1.66
C ASN A 128 1.30 14.87 1.86
N PRO A 129 2.46 14.66 1.22
CA PRO A 129 3.64 15.53 1.38
C PRO A 129 3.42 17.00 0.98
N SER A 130 2.42 17.27 0.14
CA SER A 130 2.09 18.63 -0.33
C SER A 130 1.06 19.35 0.55
N SER A 131 0.50 18.66 1.56
CA SER A 131 -0.49 19.23 2.48
C SER A 131 0.20 19.95 3.64
N GLU A 132 -0.37 21.05 4.12
CA GLU A 132 0.10 21.74 5.33
C GLU A 132 0.01 20.86 6.59
N LYS A 133 -0.88 19.86 6.59
CA LYS A 133 -1.08 18.93 7.71
C LYS A 133 -0.18 17.71 7.66
N PHE A 134 0.83 17.70 6.80
CA PHE A 134 1.67 16.54 6.56
C PHE A 134 2.41 16.08 7.83
N ASP A 135 2.23 14.81 8.16
CA ASP A 135 2.95 14.10 9.20
C ASP A 135 3.85 13.03 8.54
N ALA A 136 5.16 13.28 8.61
CA ALA A 136 6.17 12.40 8.06
C ALA A 136 6.21 11.03 8.73
N GLU A 137 5.83 10.92 10.00
CA GLU A 137 5.81 9.66 10.74
C GLU A 137 4.64 8.79 10.28
N VAL A 138 3.44 9.37 10.21
CA VAL A 138 2.24 8.66 9.71
C VAL A 138 2.44 8.25 8.26
N SER A 139 2.99 9.12 7.41
CA SER A 139 3.32 8.78 6.01
C SER A 139 4.32 7.64 5.89
N ARG A 140 5.34 7.58 6.76
CA ARG A 140 6.33 6.50 6.77
C ARG A 140 5.72 5.17 7.20
N ARG A 141 4.89 5.18 8.24
CA ARG A 141 4.20 3.98 8.74
C ARG A 141 3.19 3.45 7.74
N THR A 142 2.42 4.33 7.10
CA THR A 142 1.48 3.97 6.04
C THR A 142 2.21 3.22 4.92
N ARG A 143 3.36 3.73 4.46
CA ARG A 143 4.19 3.07 3.45
C ARG A 143 4.76 1.72 3.93
N ALA A 144 5.17 1.64 5.20
CA ALA A 144 5.66 0.41 5.77
C ALA A 144 4.56 -0.68 5.84
N LEU A 145 3.35 -0.32 6.29
CA LEU A 145 2.20 -1.23 6.33
C LEU A 145 1.76 -1.67 4.93
N LEU A 146 1.76 -0.75 3.96
CA LEU A 146 1.46 -1.08 2.58
C LEU A 146 2.45 -2.16 2.06
N LEU A 147 3.76 -1.91 2.23
CA LEU A 147 4.79 -2.84 1.78
C LEU A 147 4.74 -4.18 2.54
N ASP A 148 4.48 -4.14 3.84
CA ASP A 148 4.32 -5.35 4.65
C ASP A 148 3.11 -6.18 4.19
N SER A 149 1.98 -5.54 3.86
CA SER A 149 0.80 -6.23 3.32
C SER A 149 1.06 -6.88 1.95
N MET A 150 1.99 -6.33 1.16
CA MET A 150 2.41 -6.93 -0.11
C MET A 150 3.30 -8.15 0.09
N MET A 151 4.16 -8.14 1.10
CA MET A 151 5.09 -9.24 1.40
C MET A 151 4.42 -10.37 2.21
N ASN A 152 3.51 -10.00 3.11
CA ASN A 152 2.87 -10.88 4.09
C ASN A 152 1.33 -10.78 4.04
N PRO A 153 0.68 -11.11 2.91
CA PRO A 153 -0.77 -10.92 2.77
C PRO A 153 -1.60 -11.77 3.75
N GLN A 154 -1.03 -12.84 4.32
CA GLN A 154 -1.72 -13.69 5.29
C GLN A 154 -2.09 -12.96 6.58
N ASP A 155 -1.25 -12.02 7.01
CA ASP A 155 -1.47 -11.25 8.25
C ASP A 155 -2.59 -10.20 8.08
N TYR A 156 -2.96 -9.91 6.82
CA TYR A 156 -3.93 -8.88 6.43
C TYR A 156 -5.17 -9.49 5.74
N GLY A 157 -5.52 -10.74 6.08
CA GLY A 157 -6.75 -11.38 5.58
C GLY A 157 -6.65 -11.98 4.17
N GLY A 158 -5.43 -12.20 3.68
CA GLY A 158 -5.15 -12.80 2.37
C GLY A 158 -5.14 -11.80 1.20
N THR A 159 -5.31 -10.51 1.48
CA THR A 159 -5.34 -9.44 0.47
C THR A 159 -4.38 -8.32 0.83
N GLN A 160 -3.81 -7.66 -0.17
CA GLN A 160 -3.01 -6.45 0.03
C GLN A 160 -3.91 -5.32 0.54
N LEU A 161 -3.41 -4.56 1.50
CA LEU A 161 -4.15 -3.40 2.03
C LEU A 161 -4.23 -2.32 0.95
N SER A 162 -5.38 -1.66 0.84
CA SER A 162 -5.46 -0.43 0.03
C SER A 162 -4.68 0.69 0.73
N PHE A 163 -4.20 1.67 -0.04
CA PHE A 163 -3.43 2.78 0.53
C PHE A 163 -4.22 3.59 1.58
N LYS A 164 -5.55 3.64 1.45
CA LYS A 164 -6.44 4.23 2.44
C LYS A 164 -6.50 3.40 3.73
N ASP A 165 -6.69 2.09 3.61
CA ASP A 165 -6.79 1.21 4.78
C ASP A 165 -5.46 1.18 5.56
N ALA A 166 -4.33 1.15 4.84
CA ALA A 166 -3.00 1.27 5.44
C ALA A 166 -2.82 2.62 6.18
N ALA A 167 -3.39 3.71 5.67
CA ALA A 167 -3.34 5.02 6.32
C ALA A 167 -4.21 5.05 7.59
N ASP A 168 -5.40 4.46 7.53
CA ASP A 168 -6.29 4.29 8.68
C ASP A 168 -5.63 3.49 9.80
N GLU A 169 -4.95 2.38 9.47
CA GLU A 169 -4.21 1.58 10.45
C GLU A 169 -2.99 2.30 11.02
N ALA A 170 -2.21 2.96 10.16
CA ALA A 170 -1.06 3.74 10.60
C ALA A 170 -1.48 4.82 11.62
N LYS A 171 -2.59 5.52 11.36
CA LYS A 171 -3.13 6.54 12.26
C LYS A 171 -3.59 5.98 13.60
N LYS A 172 -4.22 4.79 13.61
CA LYS A 172 -4.58 4.08 14.85
C LYS A 172 -3.34 3.75 15.68
N GLN A 173 -2.27 3.28 15.04
CA GLN A 173 -1.03 2.93 15.75
C GLN A 173 -0.30 4.15 16.31
N THR A 174 -0.22 5.24 15.55
CA THR A 174 0.45 6.48 15.99
C THR A 174 -0.31 7.16 17.14
N SER A 175 -1.65 7.23 17.04
CA SER A 175 -2.48 7.76 18.13
C SER A 175 -2.46 6.88 19.39
N GLY A 176 -2.40 5.56 19.24
CA GLY A 176 -2.26 4.63 20.35
C GLY A 176 -0.90 4.74 21.07
N GLN A 177 0.19 4.92 20.32
CA GLN A 177 1.52 5.07 20.90
C GLN A 177 1.71 6.40 21.63
N ALA A 178 1.11 7.50 21.14
CA ALA A 178 1.12 8.77 21.85
C ALA A 178 0.48 8.65 23.24
N LYS A 179 -0.67 7.95 23.35
CA LYS A 179 -1.35 7.70 24.63
C LYS A 179 -0.51 6.84 25.59
N VAL A 180 0.11 5.77 25.09
CA VAL A 180 0.94 4.89 25.92
C VAL A 180 2.22 5.60 26.39
N LEU A 181 2.77 6.50 25.57
CA LEU A 181 3.93 7.30 25.98
C LEU A 181 3.55 8.34 27.04
N GLU A 182 2.41 9.03 26.88
CA GLU A 182 1.87 9.97 27.87
C GLU A 182 1.61 9.29 29.22
N GLU A 183 0.93 8.14 29.24
CA GLU A 183 0.67 7.37 30.47
C GLU A 183 1.96 6.92 31.15
N LYS A 184 2.95 6.45 30.38
CA LYS A 184 4.27 6.09 30.93
C LYS A 184 5.02 7.30 31.46
N THR A 185 4.96 8.44 30.80
CA THR A 185 5.59 9.67 31.30
C THR A 185 4.90 10.22 32.54
N GLN A 186 3.57 10.16 32.61
CA GLN A 186 2.81 10.55 33.80
C GLN A 186 3.14 9.64 34.98
N GLN A 187 3.21 8.31 34.80
CA GLN A 187 3.65 7.40 35.86
C GLN A 187 5.09 7.67 36.31
N VAL A 188 6.00 8.02 35.40
CA VAL A 188 7.39 8.39 35.76
C VAL A 188 7.46 9.72 36.50
N ILE A 189 6.58 10.68 36.18
CA ILE A 189 6.50 11.96 36.88
C ILE A 189 5.87 11.78 38.26
N GLU A 190 4.73 11.08 38.37
CA GLU A 190 4.06 10.79 39.65
C GLU A 190 4.96 9.96 40.59
N SER A 191 5.70 8.98 40.06
CA SER A 191 6.66 8.21 40.88
C SER A 191 7.87 9.04 41.31
N LYS A 192 8.33 10.00 40.49
CA LYS A 192 9.35 10.98 40.90
C LYS A 192 8.80 11.97 41.94
N GLU A 193 7.56 12.41 41.79
CA GLU A 193 6.91 13.31 42.75
C GLU A 193 6.69 12.62 44.10
N GLN A 194 6.28 11.35 44.12
CA GLN A 194 6.22 10.53 45.33
C GLN A 194 7.60 10.32 45.97
N ALA A 195 8.65 10.12 45.17
CA ALA A 195 10.02 10.02 45.67
C ALA A 195 10.50 11.35 46.29
N THR A 196 10.12 12.50 45.72
CA THR A 196 10.47 13.82 46.27
C THR A 196 9.63 14.21 47.49
N ALA A 197 8.35 13.81 47.55
CA ALA A 197 7.48 14.00 48.72
C ALA A 197 7.90 13.12 49.90
N SER A 198 8.51 11.96 49.61
CA SER A 198 9.12 11.09 50.64
C SER A 198 10.52 11.57 51.07
N ALA A 199 11.13 12.52 50.34
CA ALA A 199 12.48 13.01 50.57
C ALA A 199 12.54 14.32 51.40
N THR A 200 11.43 14.79 51.97
CA THR A 200 11.41 15.97 52.86
C THR A 200 11.66 15.61 54.33
N GLY A 201 12.47 14.58 54.60
CA GLY A 201 12.66 14.08 55.97
C GLY A 201 13.92 13.27 56.27
N VAL A 202 14.96 13.29 55.42
CA VAL A 202 16.24 12.65 55.77
C VAL A 202 17.40 13.57 55.44
N SER A 203 17.84 14.28 56.48
CA SER A 203 19.10 15.01 56.55
C SER A 203 20.29 14.06 56.56
N GLY A 204 21.25 14.30 55.67
CA GLY A 204 22.66 13.93 55.86
C GLY A 204 23.05 12.52 55.41
N GLU A 205 24.08 12.44 54.56
CA GLU A 205 24.91 11.26 54.27
C GLU A 205 24.31 10.09 53.49
N THR A 206 23.83 10.29 52.26
CA THR A 206 23.80 9.19 51.24
C THR A 206 23.66 9.74 49.81
N ALA A 207 24.42 10.79 49.46
CA ALA A 207 24.41 11.36 48.11
C ALA A 207 25.44 10.73 47.13
N GLN A 208 25.98 9.55 47.45
CA GLN A 208 26.90 8.83 46.55
C GLN A 208 26.65 7.32 46.56
N GLN A 209 25.51 6.87 46.03
CA GLN A 209 25.38 5.47 45.62
C GLN A 209 24.30 5.27 44.54
N ILE A 210 24.42 6.04 43.46
CA ILE A 210 23.89 5.63 42.14
C ILE A 210 25.08 5.53 41.18
N SER A 211 26.13 4.82 41.59
CA SER A 211 27.03 4.19 40.65
C SER A 211 26.42 2.82 40.35
N GLY A 212 25.98 2.63 39.11
CA GLY A 212 25.52 1.32 38.63
C GLY A 212 26.51 0.25 39.07
N SER A 213 25.97 -0.85 39.60
CA SER A 213 26.76 -2.02 40.01
C SER A 213 27.83 -2.32 38.95
N ARG A 214 29.07 -2.49 39.39
CA ARG A 214 30.25 -2.72 38.53
C ARG A 214 30.05 -3.84 37.50
N GLU A 215 29.17 -4.80 37.82
CA GLU A 215 28.75 -5.89 36.96
C GLU A 215 27.81 -5.45 35.82
N GLY A 216 26.87 -4.53 36.09
CA GLY A 216 25.95 -4.02 35.07
C GLY A 216 26.65 -3.21 33.98
N GLU A 217 27.68 -2.45 34.36
CA GLU A 217 28.50 -1.71 33.38
C GLU A 217 29.37 -2.64 32.53
N LEU A 218 29.87 -3.74 33.10
CA LEU A 218 30.65 -4.75 32.38
C LEU A 218 29.79 -5.50 31.35
N ASP A 219 28.55 -5.85 31.69
CA ASP A 219 27.65 -6.54 30.76
C ASP A 219 27.16 -5.61 29.64
N GLN A 220 26.95 -4.33 29.93
CA GLN A 220 26.63 -3.34 28.89
C GLN A 220 27.80 -3.15 27.91
N LEU A 221 29.05 -3.12 28.41
CA LEU A 221 30.25 -3.05 27.58
C LEU A 221 30.48 -4.35 26.78
N ARG A 222 30.19 -5.52 27.35
CA ARG A 222 30.22 -6.80 26.62
C ARG A 222 29.22 -6.83 25.47
N TYR A 223 28.00 -6.33 25.70
CA TYR A 223 26.97 -6.25 24.67
C TYR A 223 27.40 -5.34 23.51
N GLN A 224 27.94 -4.14 23.82
CA GLN A 224 28.44 -3.22 22.79
C GLN A 224 29.59 -3.82 21.96
N THR A 225 30.53 -4.53 22.60
CA THR A 225 31.64 -5.19 21.87
C THR A 225 31.19 -6.38 21.00
N ARG A 226 30.11 -7.09 21.36
CA ARG A 226 29.62 -8.24 20.57
C ARG A 226 28.76 -7.84 19.38
N PHE A 227 27.99 -6.77 19.49
CA PHE A 227 27.00 -6.40 18.49
C PHE A 227 27.34 -5.12 17.71
N GLY A 228 28.51 -4.51 17.97
CA GLY A 228 29.04 -3.40 17.17
C GLY A 228 28.17 -2.14 17.15
N ARG A 229 27.29 -1.95 18.13
CA ARG A 229 26.47 -0.74 18.26
C ARG A 229 27.12 0.25 19.23
N GLY A 230 27.76 1.28 18.67
CA GLY A 230 28.38 2.39 19.38
C GLY A 230 29.48 3.02 18.52
N ASP A 231 29.73 4.32 18.70
CA ASP A 231 30.59 5.11 17.80
C ASP A 231 32.08 4.70 17.81
N ASP A 232 32.53 3.85 18.73
CA ASP A 232 33.90 3.29 18.68
C ASP A 232 34.02 1.94 19.41
N PRO A 233 34.00 0.80 18.70
CA PRO A 233 34.14 -0.52 19.32
C PRO A 233 35.51 -0.71 19.99
N VAL A 234 36.54 0.00 19.52
CA VAL A 234 37.91 -0.04 20.05
C VAL A 234 37.99 0.57 21.45
N TRP A 235 37.27 1.67 21.69
CA TRP A 235 37.22 2.32 23.00
C TRP A 235 36.52 1.44 24.06
N ALA A 236 35.46 0.75 23.67
CA ALA A 236 34.74 -0.18 24.55
C ALA A 236 35.61 -1.38 24.96
N VAL A 237 36.44 -1.91 24.05
CA VAL A 237 37.42 -2.96 24.35
C VAL A 237 38.49 -2.46 25.34
N ALA A 238 39.02 -1.26 25.12
CA ALA A 238 40.03 -0.68 26.02
C ALA A 238 39.48 -0.47 27.44
N LYS A 239 38.25 0.06 27.57
CA LYS A 239 37.58 0.21 28.89
C LYS A 239 37.24 -1.13 29.55
N ARG A 240 36.94 -2.16 28.77
CA ARG A 240 36.72 -3.51 29.31
C ARG A 240 38.01 -4.09 29.87
N LEU A 241 39.15 -3.92 29.17
CA LEU A 241 40.44 -4.43 29.63
C LEU A 241 40.89 -3.80 30.95
N THR A 242 40.62 -2.52 31.19
CA THR A 242 40.97 -1.86 32.46
C THR A 242 40.10 -2.28 33.64
N LYS A 243 38.91 -2.83 33.40
CA LYS A 243 37.95 -3.23 34.44
C LYS A 243 37.97 -4.73 34.78
N VAL A 244 38.58 -5.56 33.93
CA VAL A 244 38.76 -7.00 34.17
C VAL A 244 40.04 -7.23 34.97
N PRO A 245 40.00 -7.91 36.14
CA PRO A 245 41.20 -8.24 36.89
C PRO A 245 42.08 -9.20 36.06
N HIS A 246 43.30 -8.78 35.76
CA HIS A 246 44.29 -9.63 35.09
C HIS A 246 44.82 -10.65 36.11
N THR A 247 44.37 -11.89 36.05
CA THR A 247 45.05 -13.00 36.73
C THR A 247 46.29 -13.34 35.92
N GLY A 248 47.39 -12.66 36.24
CA GLY A 248 48.70 -12.91 35.64
C GLY A 248 49.22 -14.30 36.01
N THR A 249 49.70 -15.00 34.98
CA THR A 249 50.59 -16.16 35.05
C THR A 249 51.85 -15.87 35.89
N PRO A 250 52.42 -16.88 36.57
CA PRO A 250 53.55 -16.69 37.49
C PRO A 250 54.84 -16.41 36.72
N THR A 251 55.47 -15.27 36.98
CA THR A 251 56.88 -15.06 36.63
C THR A 251 57.74 -15.59 37.78
N SER A 252 58.45 -16.67 37.49
CA SER A 252 59.53 -17.24 38.30
C SER A 252 60.66 -16.23 38.54
N SER A 253 60.93 -15.88 39.80
CA SER A 253 62.24 -15.39 40.25
C SER A 253 62.37 -15.48 41.78
N GLU A 254 62.77 -16.65 42.26
CA GLU A 254 63.40 -17.00 43.55
C GLU A 254 63.62 -18.51 43.39
N THR A 255 64.79 -19.05 43.03
CA THR A 255 66.18 -18.84 43.47
C THR A 255 67.17 -19.14 42.35
#